data_AF-A0A967P7E6-F1
#
_entry.id   AF-A0A967P7E6-F1
#
_cell.length_a   1.000
_cell.length_b   1.000
_cell.length_c   1.000
_cell.angle_alpha   90.00
_cell.angle_beta   90.00
_cell.angle_gamma   90.00
#
_symmetry.space_group_name_H-M   'P 1'
#
loop_
_entity.id
_entity.type
_entity.pdbx_description
1 polymer ?
#
loop_
_entity_poly.entity_id
_entity_poly.type
_entity_poly.pdbx_seq_one_letter_code
_entity_poly.pdbx_strand_id
1 'polypeptide(L)'
;MIISEKQYSAQYILSDGGVKKFDDIGCMIEHLKQKKDEYGSVSSVFVRDYVHRNWINTDIAHFVHSNKIITPMGHGVAAFGTKEEAKSIETEMKGKYLGNLDILLNK
;
A
#
# COMPACT_ATOMS: atom_id res chain seq x y z
N MET A 1 -17.22 0.84 10.58
CA MET A 1 -15.80 1.14 10.38
C MET A 1 -15.72 2.37 9.48
N ILE A 2 -15.18 3.49 9.96
CA ILE A 2 -15.12 4.74 9.20
C ILE A 2 -13.73 4.81 8.55
N ILE A 3 -13.70 4.73 7.23
CA ILE A 3 -12.50 5.00 6.43
C ILE A 3 -12.27 6.53 6.45
N SER A 4 -11.85 7.07 7.60
CA SER A 4 -11.64 8.51 7.77
C SER A 4 -10.47 9.00 6.92
N GLU A 5 -9.44 8.17 6.75
CA GLU A 5 -8.24 8.51 6.00
C GLU A 5 -8.06 7.59 4.79
N LYS A 6 -8.84 7.87 3.75
CA LYS A 6 -8.88 7.10 2.49
C LYS A 6 -7.51 7.01 1.78
N GLN A 7 -6.56 7.86 2.15
CA GLN A 7 -5.20 7.90 1.61
C GLN A 7 -4.34 6.69 2.02
N TYR A 8 -4.78 5.91 3.01
CA TYR A 8 -4.13 4.66 3.40
C TYR A 8 -4.90 3.42 2.95
N SER A 9 -5.99 3.61 2.23
CA SER A 9 -6.81 2.50 1.76
C SER A 9 -6.12 1.74 0.64
N ALA A 10 -6.30 0.43 0.67
CA ALA A 10 -5.81 -0.47 -0.36
C ALA A 10 -6.92 -1.43 -0.77
N GLN A 11 -6.84 -1.95 -1.99
CA GLN A 11 -7.75 -2.98 -2.47
C GLN A 11 -7.05 -3.89 -3.46
N TYR A 12 -7.47 -5.14 -3.54
CA TYR A 12 -7.07 -6.02 -4.63
C TYR A 12 -8.28 -6.68 -5.27
N ILE A 13 -8.11 -7.02 -6.54
CA ILE A 13 -9.10 -7.70 -7.37
C ILE A 13 -8.60 -9.13 -7.58
N LEU A 14 -9.44 -10.10 -7.25
CA LEU A 14 -9.22 -11.52 -7.50
C LEU A 14 -9.54 -11.86 -8.96
N SER A 15 -8.98 -12.94 -9.48
CA SER A 15 -9.23 -13.44 -10.84
C SER A 15 -10.70 -13.78 -11.09
N ASP A 16 -11.44 -14.12 -10.03
CA ASP A 16 -12.89 -14.37 -10.06
C ASP A 16 -13.73 -13.06 -10.10
N GLY A 17 -13.09 -11.89 -10.05
CA GLY A 17 -13.74 -10.58 -10.02
C GLY A 17 -14.12 -10.09 -8.61
N GLY A 18 -13.87 -10.91 -7.57
CA GLY A 18 -14.03 -10.49 -6.19
C GLY A 18 -13.08 -9.35 -5.82
N VAL A 19 -13.59 -8.30 -5.18
CA VAL A 19 -12.77 -7.15 -4.73
C VAL A 19 -12.66 -7.17 -3.22
N LYS A 20 -11.44 -7.12 -2.70
CA LYS A 20 -11.17 -7.05 -1.26
C LYS A 20 -10.54 -5.73 -0.91
N LYS A 21 -11.10 -5.05 0.08
CA LYS A 21 -10.71 -3.69 0.49
C LYS A 21 -10.11 -3.72 1.88
N PHE A 22 -9.15 -2.84 2.10
CA PHE A 22 -8.39 -2.69 3.33
C PHE A 22 -8.34 -1.21 3.68
N ASP A 23 -8.49 -0.91 4.96
CA ASP A 23 -8.37 0.44 5.49
C ASP A 23 -6.91 0.91 5.60
N ASP A 24 -5.97 -0.04 5.57
CA ASP A 24 -4.54 0.20 5.73
C ASP A 24 -3.73 -0.66 4.74
N ILE A 25 -2.79 -0.03 4.04
CA ILE A 25 -1.86 -0.68 3.11
C ILE A 25 -1.05 -1.78 3.81
N GLY A 26 -0.64 -1.55 5.07
CA GLY A 26 0.12 -2.53 5.86
C GLY A 26 -0.67 -3.82 6.11
N CYS A 27 -1.96 -3.69 6.48
CA CYS A 27 -2.85 -4.85 6.63
C CYS A 27 -2.98 -5.66 5.34
N MET A 28 -3.08 -4.98 4.19
CA MET A 28 -3.12 -5.66 2.89
C MET A 28 -1.82 -6.43 2.61
N ILE A 29 -0.66 -5.80 2.81
CA ILE A 29 0.63 -6.44 2.59
C ILE A 29 0.78 -7.68 3.48
N GLU A 30 0.44 -7.56 4.76
CA GLU A 30 0.48 -8.70 5.68
C GLU A 30 -0.46 -9.82 5.24
N HIS A 31 -1.67 -9.47 4.78
CA HIS A 31 -2.62 -10.43 4.28
C HIS A 31 -2.11 -11.19 3.04
N LEU A 32 -1.52 -10.47 2.08
CA LEU A 32 -0.92 -11.05 0.88
C LEU A 32 0.30 -11.94 1.22
N LYS A 33 1.09 -11.57 2.25
CA LYS A 33 2.19 -12.40 2.75
C LYS A 33 1.71 -13.69 3.42
N GLN A 34 0.65 -13.62 4.22
CA GLN A 34 0.09 -14.79 4.91
C GLN A 34 -0.61 -15.72 3.93
N LYS A 35 -1.29 -15.16 2.92
CA LYS A 35 -2.03 -15.92 1.91
C LYS A 35 -1.34 -15.90 0.55
N LYS A 36 -0.12 -16.44 0.50
CA LYS A 36 0.63 -16.58 -0.77
C LYS A 36 -0.14 -17.39 -1.83
N ASP A 37 -0.95 -18.37 -1.42
CA ASP A 37 -1.85 -19.10 -2.33
C ASP A 37 -2.95 -18.20 -2.94
N GLU A 38 -3.50 -17.23 -2.19
CA GLU A 38 -4.44 -16.26 -2.76
C GLU A 38 -3.74 -15.29 -3.71
N TYR A 39 -2.43 -15.02 -3.53
CA TYR A 39 -1.67 -14.13 -4.43
C TYR A 39 -1.69 -14.63 -5.88
N GLY A 40 -1.64 -15.95 -6.09
CA GLY A 40 -1.78 -16.53 -7.43
C GLY A 40 -3.16 -16.30 -8.08
N SER A 41 -4.17 -15.97 -7.26
CA SER A 41 -5.52 -15.60 -7.69
C SER A 41 -5.75 -14.09 -7.66
N VAL A 42 -4.73 -13.27 -7.40
CA VAL A 42 -4.85 -11.80 -7.45
C VAL A 42 -4.58 -11.35 -8.88
N SER A 43 -5.57 -10.69 -9.48
CA SER A 43 -5.47 -10.12 -10.82
C SER A 43 -4.79 -8.76 -10.82
N SER A 44 -5.08 -7.90 -9.84
CA SER A 44 -4.50 -6.55 -9.73
C SER A 44 -4.64 -6.01 -8.31
N VAL A 45 -3.66 -5.22 -7.87
CA VAL A 45 -3.68 -4.57 -6.57
C VAL A 45 -3.61 -3.06 -6.76
N PHE A 46 -4.45 -2.34 -6.03
CA PHE A 46 -4.57 -0.89 -6.09
C PHE A 46 -4.40 -0.30 -4.70
N VAL A 47 -3.66 0.79 -4.61
CA VAL A 47 -3.46 1.55 -3.37
C VAL A 47 -3.83 3.01 -3.61
N ARG A 48 -4.20 3.71 -2.55
CA ARG A 48 -4.45 5.14 -2.64
C ARG A 48 -3.12 5.88 -2.57
N ASP A 49 -2.91 6.81 -3.50
CA ASP A 49 -1.81 7.75 -3.45
C ASP A 49 -1.97 8.68 -2.23
N TYR A 50 -0.90 8.86 -1.48
CA TYR A 50 -0.91 9.64 -0.25
C TYR A 50 -1.16 11.14 -0.49
N VAL A 51 -0.63 11.68 -1.59
CA VAL A 51 -0.66 13.12 -1.91
C VAL A 51 -1.93 13.46 -2.70
N HIS A 52 -2.13 12.77 -3.81
CA HIS A 52 -3.17 13.02 -4.79
C HIS A 52 -4.47 12.28 -4.49
N ARG A 53 -4.46 11.30 -3.57
CA ARG A 53 -5.64 10.49 -3.19
C ARG A 53 -6.29 9.73 -4.35
N ASN A 54 -5.52 9.51 -5.40
CA ASN A 54 -5.91 8.72 -6.57
C ASN A 54 -5.67 7.24 -6.34
N TRP A 55 -6.41 6.38 -7.03
CA TRP A 55 -6.07 4.96 -7.07
C TRP A 55 -4.93 4.73 -8.05
N ILE A 56 -3.86 4.11 -7.57
CA ILE A 56 -2.69 3.74 -8.37
C ILE A 56 -2.49 2.23 -8.28
N ASN A 57 -2.05 1.62 -9.39
CA ASN A 57 -1.68 0.20 -9.40
C ASN A 57 -0.37 0.03 -8.62
N THR A 58 -0.27 -1.02 -7.80
CA THR A 58 0.92 -1.31 -7.03
C THR A 58 2.14 -1.69 -7.86
N ASP A 59 1.96 -2.09 -9.11
CA ASP A 59 3.07 -2.30 -10.07
C ASP A 59 3.96 -1.05 -10.20
N ILE A 60 3.33 0.13 -10.22
CA ILE A 60 4.01 1.42 -10.33
C ILE A 60 4.05 2.18 -8.99
N ALA A 61 3.38 1.66 -7.96
CA ALA A 61 3.34 2.33 -6.67
C ALA A 61 4.63 2.10 -5.89
N HIS A 62 5.03 3.15 -5.18
CA HIS A 62 6.20 3.20 -4.34
C HIS A 62 5.79 3.35 -2.88
N PHE A 63 6.32 2.51 -2.02
CA PHE A 63 5.95 2.47 -0.60
C PHE A 63 7.04 3.09 0.27
N VAL A 64 6.62 3.88 1.24
CA VAL A 64 7.47 4.46 2.28
C VAL A 64 6.88 4.10 3.62
N HIS A 65 7.74 3.66 4.54
CA HIS A 65 7.37 3.44 5.92
C HIS A 65 8.03 4.48 6.81
N SER A 66 7.26 5.15 7.66
CA SER A 66 7.80 6.04 8.67
C SER A 66 6.98 5.98 9.95
N ASN A 67 7.65 6.01 11.09
CA ASN A 67 7.01 6.12 12.40
C ASN A 67 6.26 7.45 12.59
N LYS A 68 6.51 8.45 11.72
CA LYS A 68 5.75 9.71 11.70
C LYS A 68 4.44 9.60 10.93
N ILE A 69 4.30 8.59 10.07
CA ILE A 69 3.05 8.34 9.35
C ILE A 69 2.15 7.59 10.33
N ILE A 70 1.08 8.24 10.77
CA ILE A 70 0.09 7.63 11.66
C ILE A 70 -1.01 7.07 10.77
N THR A 71 -1.00 5.76 10.54
CA THR A 71 -2.08 5.10 9.82
C THR A 71 -3.13 4.56 10.80
N PRO A 72 -4.40 4.35 10.36
CA PRO A 72 -5.47 3.90 11.24
C PRO A 72 -5.16 2.61 12.02
N MET A 73 -4.37 1.71 11.41
CA MET A 73 -3.97 0.44 12.02
C MET A 73 -2.51 0.47 12.53
N GLY A 74 -1.87 1.65 12.54
CA GLY A 74 -0.53 1.84 13.11
C GLY A 74 0.63 1.24 12.33
N HIS A 75 0.42 0.83 11.06
CA HIS A 75 1.49 0.28 10.22
C HIS A 75 2.45 1.33 9.69
N GLY A 76 2.04 2.60 9.59
CA GLY A 76 2.94 3.68 9.17
C GLY A 76 3.40 3.62 7.72
N VAL A 77 2.62 3.00 6.84
CA VAL A 77 2.93 2.84 5.41
C VAL A 77 2.10 3.80 4.57
N ALA A 78 2.77 4.53 3.67
CA ALA A 78 2.15 5.36 2.64
C ALA A 78 2.60 4.92 1.24
N ALA A 79 1.71 5.09 0.26
CA ALA A 79 1.96 4.77 -1.15
C ALA A 79 2.01 6.05 -2.01
N PHE A 80 2.87 6.02 -3.02
CA PHE A 80 3.12 7.13 -3.94
C PHE A 80 3.14 6.64 -5.38
N GLY A 81 2.59 7.44 -6.30
CA GLY A 81 2.60 7.15 -7.73
C GLY A 81 3.99 7.27 -8.38
N THR A 82 4.89 8.02 -7.76
CA THR A 82 6.25 8.24 -8.28
C THR A 82 7.33 8.03 -7.23
N LYS A 83 8.51 7.60 -7.68
CA LYS A 83 9.69 7.42 -6.83
C LYS A 83 10.18 8.74 -6.23
N GLU A 84 10.00 9.85 -6.95
CA GLU A 84 10.41 11.19 -6.53
C GLU A 84 9.60 11.68 -5.33
N GLU A 85 8.27 11.48 -5.35
CA GLU A 85 7.40 11.76 -4.22
C GLU A 85 7.73 10.88 -3.02
N ALA A 86 7.91 9.58 -3.25
CA ALA A 86 8.30 8.63 -2.20
C ALA A 86 9.62 9.07 -1.50
N LYS A 87 10.64 9.45 -2.27
CA LYS A 87 11.92 9.93 -1.71
C LYS A 87 11.80 11.27 -0.98
N SER A 88 10.94 12.16 -1.47
CA SER A 88 10.67 13.44 -0.79
C SER A 88 10.07 13.19 0.59
N ILE A 89 9.06 12.33 0.66
CA ILE A 89 8.42 11.96 1.93
C ILE A 89 9.35 11.13 2.82
N GLU A 90 10.16 10.24 2.26
CA GLU A 90 11.21 9.53 3.01
C GLU A 90 12.10 10.52 3.77
N THR A 91 12.57 11.58 3.09
CA THR A 91 13.45 12.59 3.68
C THR A 91 12.71 13.45 4.71
N GLU A 92 11.52 13.95 4.36
CA GLU A 92 10.70 14.81 5.22
C GLU A 92 10.26 14.10 6.51
N MET A 93 9.77 12.87 6.35
CA MET A 93 9.25 12.07 7.45
C MET A 93 10.34 11.25 8.16
N LYS A 94 11.61 11.36 7.74
CA LYS A 94 12.71 10.47 8.18
C LYS A 94 12.30 9.00 8.11
N GLY A 95 11.58 8.66 7.05
CA GLY A 95 11.08 7.32 6.77
C GLY A 95 12.13 6.43 6.13
N LYS A 96 11.66 5.28 5.66
CA LYS A 96 12.42 4.30 4.91
C LYS A 96 11.67 3.98 3.64
N TYR A 97 12.30 4.22 2.49
CA TYR A 97 11.80 3.76 1.22
C TYR A 97 11.83 2.21 1.18
N LEU A 98 10.67 1.60 0.94
CA LEU A 98 10.55 0.14 0.91
C LEU A 98 10.59 -0.44 -0.52
N GLY A 99 10.33 0.37 -1.55
CA GLY A 99 10.26 -0.08 -2.93
C GLY A 99 8.83 -0.36 -3.39
N ASN A 100 8.67 -1.33 -4.29
CA ASN A 100 7.39 -1.73 -4.87
C ASN A 100 6.82 -2.94 -4.10
N LEU A 101 5.56 -3.30 -4.40
CA LEU A 101 4.87 -4.39 -3.69
C LEU A 101 5.59 -5.73 -3.81
N ASP A 102 6.14 -6.08 -4.98
CA ASP A 102 6.88 -7.33 -5.15
C ASP A 102 8.07 -7.46 -4.21
N ILE A 103 8.80 -6.36 -3.98
CA ILE A 103 9.93 -6.34 -3.04
C ILE A 103 9.42 -6.56 -1.62
N LEU A 104 8.28 -5.96 -1.28
CA LEU A 104 7.67 -6.11 0.04
C LEU A 104 7.22 -7.55 0.30
N LEU A 105 6.63 -8.22 -0.68
CA LEU A 105 6.10 -9.58 -0.55
C LEU A 105 7.18 -10.66 -0.53
N ASN A 106 8.31 -10.42 -1.19
CA ASN A 106 9.45 -11.36 -1.26
C ASN A 106 10.50 -11.18 -0.16
N LYS A 107 10.29 -10.24 0.76
CA LYS A 107 11.18 -9.95 1.89
C LYS A 107 10.64 -10.49 3.20
#